data_AF-A0A6J0UHD8-F1
#
_entry.id   AF-A0A6J0UHD8-F1
#
_cell.length_a   1.000
_cell.length_b   1.000
_cell.length_c   1.000
_cell.angle_alpha   90.00
_cell.angle_beta   90.00
_cell.angle_gamma   90.00
#
_symmetry.space_group_name_H-M   'P 1'
#
loop_
_entity.id
_entity.type
_entity.pdbx_description
1 polymer ?
#
loop_
_entity_poly.entity_id
_entity_poly.type
_entity_poly.pdbx_seq_one_letter_code
_entity_poly.pdbx_strand_id
1 'polypeptide(L)'
;MTTAYRLNVRVFWPLVTCAGLLCLWQALRRSKAAGPSRAWDGDDDDDGAPAPLLKGSGYICCRVSLAVGPGRPLALHIAPRSDYVCCHLSMAVRLIPAIPLGEALYLTPLPSSVQPPAAAKLGAFWTLNVAKQEQRLLGWLREQAPEDSCHLKCLQILKGLRDLGGRSLEQPLSTQWSQVLSSYLLKTALFWLLLRGPLAAWEDQFLVERLEDLVLFLVEGLQRRRLMHLFLGNPALPEALSLPKILKEAPMVNLLADFDGPTLDRVAAQLLDTWKQAPKVIGMYSGHRYWRKHPV
;
A
#
# COMPACT_ATOMS: atom_id res chain seq x y z
N MET A 1 -38.41 -0.65 6.28
CA MET A 1 -37.36 0.16 5.63
C MET A 1 -36.03 -0.59 5.73
N THR A 2 -35.62 -1.27 4.66
CA THR A 2 -34.41 -2.08 4.62
C THR A 2 -33.25 -1.20 4.18
N THR A 3 -32.47 -0.71 5.14
CA THR A 3 -31.28 0.10 4.86
C THR A 3 -30.18 -0.81 4.33
N ALA A 4 -30.04 -0.91 3.02
CA ALA A 4 -28.97 -1.67 2.38
C ALA A 4 -27.68 -0.84 2.38
N TYR A 5 -26.78 -1.12 3.31
CA TYR A 5 -25.44 -0.53 3.29
C TYR A 5 -24.60 -1.23 2.21
N ARG A 6 -24.33 -0.54 1.09
CA ARG A 6 -23.28 -0.94 0.15
C ARG A 6 -21.93 -0.57 0.76
N LEU A 7 -21.25 -1.54 1.36
CA LEU A 7 -19.83 -1.39 1.66
C LEU A 7 -19.09 -1.42 0.31
N ASN A 8 -18.63 -0.27 -0.16
CA ASN A 8 -17.68 -0.20 -1.26
C ASN A 8 -16.34 -0.71 -0.73
N VAL A 9 -16.16 -2.03 -0.75
CA VAL A 9 -14.90 -2.69 -0.42
C VAL A 9 -13.92 -2.45 -1.57
N ARG A 10 -13.49 -1.19 -1.75
CA ARG A 10 -12.20 -0.91 -2.40
C ARG A 10 -11.10 -1.10 -1.37
N VAL A 11 -11.10 -2.27 -0.74
CA VAL A 11 -10.08 -2.69 0.21
C VAL A 11 -9.08 -3.50 -0.59
N PHE A 12 -7.91 -2.91 -0.75
CA PHE A 12 -6.61 -3.56 -0.84
C PHE A 12 -6.60 -4.92 -1.56
N TRP A 13 -6.20 -4.87 -2.83
CA TRP A 13 -5.92 -6.03 -3.68
C TRP A 13 -5.12 -7.12 -2.94
N PRO A 14 -5.69 -8.31 -2.73
CA PRO A 14 -4.95 -9.50 -2.29
C PRO A 14 -4.30 -10.26 -3.45
N LEU A 15 -4.39 -9.76 -4.69
CA LEU A 15 -3.89 -10.44 -5.90
C LEU A 15 -2.80 -9.64 -6.62
N VAL A 16 -1.81 -9.11 -5.89
CA VAL A 16 -0.66 -8.40 -6.51
C VAL A 16 0.65 -8.68 -5.77
N THR A 17 0.91 -9.92 -5.36
CA THR A 17 2.30 -10.34 -5.14
C THR A 17 2.91 -10.78 -6.47
N CYS A 18 2.23 -11.63 -7.25
CA CYS A 18 2.73 -12.06 -8.56
C CYS A 18 2.73 -10.93 -9.62
N ALA A 19 1.66 -10.15 -9.73
CA ALA A 19 1.56 -9.10 -10.75
C ALA A 19 2.51 -7.91 -10.47
N GLY A 20 2.72 -7.53 -9.20
CA GLY A 20 3.66 -6.46 -8.83
C GLY A 20 5.12 -6.85 -9.07
N LEU A 21 5.49 -8.11 -8.79
CA LEU A 21 6.81 -8.66 -9.10
C LEU A 21 7.05 -8.77 -10.61
N LEU A 22 6.03 -9.14 -11.39
CA LEU A 22 6.07 -9.13 -12.86
C LEU A 22 6.26 -7.72 -13.44
N CYS A 23 5.55 -6.71 -12.90
CA CYS A 23 5.72 -5.32 -13.34
C CYS A 23 7.13 -4.79 -13.03
N LEU A 24 7.69 -5.07 -11.84
CA LEU A 24 9.06 -4.65 -11.53
C LEU A 24 10.10 -5.40 -12.37
N TRP A 25 9.90 -6.68 -12.64
CA TRP A 25 10.77 -7.45 -13.52
C TRP A 25 10.75 -6.94 -14.97
N GLN A 26 9.57 -6.59 -15.50
CA GLN A 26 9.44 -5.99 -16.83
C GLN A 26 10.11 -4.61 -16.89
N ALA A 27 9.98 -3.79 -15.85
CA ALA A 27 10.65 -2.48 -15.77
C ALA A 27 12.18 -2.63 -15.69
N LEU A 28 12.68 -3.55 -14.85
CA LEU A 28 14.12 -3.87 -14.75
C LEU A 28 14.69 -4.47 -16.05
N ARG A 29 13.88 -5.19 -16.83
CA ARG A 29 14.27 -5.67 -18.17
C ARG A 29 14.34 -4.56 -19.20
N ARG A 30 13.36 -3.64 -19.21
CA ARG A 30 13.33 -2.49 -20.13
C ARG A 30 14.51 -1.53 -19.89
N SER A 31 14.86 -1.30 -18.62
CA SER A 31 16.03 -0.51 -18.24
C SER A 31 17.35 -1.11 -18.76
N LYS A 32 17.48 -2.45 -18.81
CA LYS A 32 18.66 -3.12 -19.40
C LYS A 32 18.69 -3.16 -20.93
N ALA A 33 17.55 -2.94 -21.60
CA ALA A 33 17.46 -2.92 -23.06
C ALA A 33 17.69 -1.51 -23.65
N ALA A 34 17.78 -0.48 -22.82
CA ALA A 34 18.02 0.89 -23.24
C ALA A 34 19.51 1.25 -23.16
N GLY A 35 20.23 1.03 -24.26
CA GLY A 35 21.55 1.62 -24.52
C GLY A 35 22.14 1.17 -25.86
N PRO A 36 23.02 1.99 -26.47
CA PRO A 36 22.72 3.25 -27.15
C PRO A 36 22.40 3.05 -28.65
N SER A 37 21.67 4.02 -29.22
CA SER A 37 21.25 4.08 -30.63
C SER A 37 22.36 3.82 -31.67
N ARG A 38 22.05 2.94 -32.62
CA ARG A 38 22.51 2.95 -34.02
C ARG A 38 21.30 2.54 -34.86
N ALA A 39 20.66 3.51 -35.50
CA ALA A 39 20.81 3.86 -36.92
C ALA A 39 19.98 2.92 -37.82
N TRP A 40 18.98 3.51 -38.47
CA TRP A 40 17.97 2.95 -39.37
C TRP A 40 18.58 2.20 -40.56
N ASP A 41 17.92 1.11 -40.98
CA ASP A 41 17.69 0.78 -42.40
C ASP A 41 16.72 -0.41 -42.53
N GLY A 42 15.75 -0.30 -43.44
CA GLY A 42 15.15 -1.42 -44.16
C GLY A 42 13.74 -1.87 -43.76
N ASP A 43 12.79 -1.59 -44.64
CA ASP A 43 11.39 -2.07 -44.69
C ASP A 43 11.27 -3.61 -44.75
N ASP A 44 10.19 -4.16 -44.18
CA ASP A 44 9.16 -4.93 -44.93
C ASP A 44 8.12 -5.57 -43.97
N ASP A 45 6.89 -5.60 -44.46
CA ASP A 45 5.61 -6.06 -43.89
C ASP A 45 5.62 -7.46 -43.23
N ASP A 46 4.83 -7.65 -42.15
CA ASP A 46 3.79 -8.70 -42.10
C ASP A 46 2.86 -8.56 -40.87
N ASP A 47 1.65 -9.05 -41.09
CA ASP A 47 0.38 -8.94 -40.40
C ASP A 47 0.27 -9.43 -38.94
N GLY A 48 -0.72 -8.85 -38.25
CA GLY A 48 -1.68 -9.64 -37.48
C GLY A 48 -1.24 -10.34 -36.19
N ALA A 49 -1.25 -9.62 -35.07
CA ALA A 49 -2.16 -9.87 -33.93
C ALA A 49 -1.70 -9.12 -32.67
N PRO A 50 -2.53 -8.28 -32.04
CA PRO A 50 -2.23 -7.81 -30.69
C PRO A 50 -2.38 -9.00 -29.75
N ALA A 51 -1.25 -9.45 -29.19
CA ALA A 51 -1.22 -10.42 -28.10
C ALA A 51 -2.25 -9.99 -27.03
N PRO A 52 -3.13 -10.91 -26.57
CA PRO A 52 -4.19 -10.55 -25.66
C PRO A 52 -3.54 -10.06 -24.37
N LEU A 53 -3.67 -8.77 -24.12
CA LEU A 53 -3.53 -8.15 -22.81
C LEU A 53 -4.33 -9.01 -21.84
N LEU A 54 -3.63 -9.86 -21.09
CA LEU A 54 -4.14 -10.48 -19.87
C LEU A 54 -4.47 -9.35 -18.90
N LYS A 55 -5.65 -8.75 -19.10
CA LYS A 55 -6.39 -7.98 -18.10
C LYS A 55 -6.83 -8.96 -17.01
N GLY A 56 -5.86 -9.45 -16.25
CA GLY A 56 -6.07 -10.18 -15.01
C GLY A 56 -6.48 -9.20 -13.91
N SER A 57 -7.57 -8.47 -14.12
CA SER A 57 -8.23 -7.74 -13.04
C SER A 57 -9.05 -8.76 -12.27
N GLY A 58 -8.37 -9.52 -11.40
CA GLY A 58 -9.01 -10.42 -10.45
C GLY A 58 -9.77 -9.60 -9.43
N TYR A 59 -10.98 -9.16 -9.76
CA TYR A 59 -11.91 -8.66 -8.78
C TYR A 59 -12.45 -9.86 -8.02
N ILE A 60 -12.06 -10.01 -6.75
CA ILE A 60 -12.84 -10.84 -5.82
C ILE A 60 -14.19 -10.14 -5.67
N CYS A 61 -15.16 -10.57 -6.48
CA CYS A 61 -16.49 -9.98 -6.51
C CYS A 61 -17.28 -10.55 -5.33
N CYS A 62 -17.09 -10.01 -4.14
CA CYS A 62 -17.89 -10.38 -2.96
C CYS A 62 -18.98 -9.34 -2.74
N ARG A 63 -20.24 -9.77 -2.64
CA ARG A 63 -21.33 -8.93 -2.12
C ARG A 63 -21.25 -8.96 -0.61
N VAL A 64 -20.76 -7.87 -0.02
CA VAL A 64 -20.77 -7.67 1.43
C VAL A 64 -22.02 -6.86 1.80
N SER A 65 -22.85 -7.40 2.67
CA SER A 65 -24.02 -6.70 3.23
C SER A 65 -24.04 -6.81 4.73
N LEU A 66 -24.34 -5.70 5.40
CA LEU A 66 -24.50 -5.63 6.84
C LEU A 66 -26.00 -5.59 7.16
N ALA A 67 -26.49 -6.57 7.92
CA ALA A 67 -27.85 -6.59 8.42
C ALA A 67 -27.87 -6.11 9.88
N VAL A 68 -28.71 -5.10 10.14
CA VAL A 68 -28.96 -4.53 11.47
C VAL A 68 -30.46 -4.53 11.68
N GLY A 69 -30.93 -5.03 12.82
CA GLY A 69 -32.35 -5.04 13.18
C GLY A 69 -32.55 -4.95 14.69
N PRO A 70 -33.64 -4.33 15.16
CA PRO A 70 -33.93 -4.25 16.59
C PRO A 70 -33.99 -5.66 17.20
N GLY A 71 -33.22 -5.88 18.26
CA GLY A 71 -33.14 -7.18 18.96
C GLY A 71 -32.37 -8.29 18.22
N ARG A 72 -31.71 -8.00 17.09
CA ARG A 72 -30.87 -8.98 16.36
C ARG A 72 -29.39 -8.61 16.44
N PRO A 73 -28.47 -9.59 16.58
CA PRO A 73 -27.04 -9.32 16.52
C PRO A 73 -26.64 -8.77 15.14
N LEU A 74 -25.63 -7.90 15.12
CA LEU A 74 -25.06 -7.35 13.90
C LEU A 74 -24.52 -8.49 13.01
N ALA A 75 -25.12 -8.69 11.84
CA ALA A 75 -24.75 -9.79 10.94
C ALA A 75 -24.07 -9.24 9.68
N LEU A 76 -22.80 -9.61 9.48
CA LEU A 76 -22.08 -9.36 8.24
C LEU A 76 -22.26 -10.56 7.31
N HIS A 77 -22.96 -10.35 6.21
CA HIS A 77 -23.10 -11.34 5.16
C HIS A 77 -22.07 -11.06 4.06
N ILE A 78 -21.23 -12.05 3.77
CA ILE A 78 -20.28 -12.03 2.68
C ILE A 78 -20.72 -13.11 1.71
N ALA A 79 -21.34 -12.70 0.60
CA ALA A 79 -21.74 -13.61 -0.46
C ALA A 79 -20.72 -13.52 -1.61
N PRO A 80 -19.87 -14.53 -1.84
CA PRO A 80 -19.00 -14.56 -3.01
C PRO A 80 -19.87 -14.59 -4.28
N ARG A 81 -19.52 -13.81 -5.30
CA ARG A 81 -20.16 -13.80 -6.63
C ARG A 81 -19.33 -14.49 -7.71
N SER A 82 -18.46 -15.45 -7.36
CA SER A 82 -17.60 -16.08 -8.37
C SER A 82 -18.21 -17.36 -8.92
N ASP A 83 -18.29 -17.42 -10.25
CA ASP A 83 -18.53 -18.62 -11.07
C ASP A 83 -17.22 -19.43 -11.26
N TYR A 84 -16.13 -18.99 -10.63
CA TYR A 84 -14.81 -19.58 -10.75
C TYR A 84 -14.60 -20.68 -9.72
N VAL A 85 -14.58 -21.93 -10.22
CA VAL A 85 -14.00 -23.08 -9.53
C VAL A 85 -12.49 -22.85 -9.42
N CYS A 86 -11.89 -23.15 -8.26
CA CYS A 86 -10.45 -23.25 -8.03
C CYS A 86 -9.70 -22.03 -7.47
N CYS A 87 -10.16 -21.48 -6.34
CA CYS A 87 -9.22 -21.17 -5.25
C CYS A 87 -9.96 -21.07 -3.90
N HIS A 88 -9.52 -21.86 -2.90
CA HIS A 88 -9.88 -21.66 -1.49
C HIS A 88 -9.22 -20.37 -0.97
N LEU A 89 -9.65 -19.22 -1.46
CA LEU A 89 -9.22 -17.92 -0.96
C LEU A 89 -9.85 -17.70 0.41
N SER A 90 -9.05 -17.85 1.46
CA SER A 90 -9.43 -17.42 2.80
C SER A 90 -9.39 -15.88 2.85
N MET A 91 -10.53 -15.27 3.17
CA MET A 91 -10.66 -13.83 3.33
C MET A 91 -10.96 -13.51 4.78
N ALA A 92 -10.10 -12.71 5.41
CA ALA A 92 -10.35 -12.15 6.72
C ALA A 92 -10.99 -10.77 6.57
N VAL A 93 -12.17 -10.56 7.16
CA VAL A 93 -12.81 -9.25 7.25
C VAL A 93 -12.77 -8.79 8.70
N ARG A 94 -12.07 -7.67 8.94
CA ARG A 94 -12.03 -7.03 10.25
C ARG A 94 -13.08 -5.93 10.30
N LEU A 95 -14.08 -6.09 11.16
CA LEU A 95 -15.03 -5.03 11.50
C LEU A 95 -14.46 -4.20 12.63
N ILE A 96 -14.41 -2.88 12.43
CA ILE A 96 -13.91 -1.93 13.42
C ILE A 96 -15.05 -0.98 13.75
N PRO A 97 -15.54 -0.93 15.00
CA PRO A 97 -16.56 0.03 15.40
C PRO A 97 -15.99 1.44 15.26
N ALA A 98 -16.82 2.36 14.76
CA ALA A 98 -16.41 3.74 14.46
C ALA A 98 -17.47 4.72 14.94
N ILE A 99 -17.07 5.67 15.79
CA ILE A 99 -17.94 6.76 16.27
C ILE A 99 -17.69 7.98 15.37
N PRO A 100 -18.70 8.50 14.65
CA PRO A 100 -18.51 9.68 13.82
C PRO A 100 -18.30 10.94 14.68
N LEU A 101 -17.31 11.76 14.33
CA LEU A 101 -17.04 13.07 14.95
C LEU A 101 -17.50 14.25 14.09
N GLY A 102 -18.00 13.99 12.88
CA GLY A 102 -18.29 15.03 11.89
C GLY A 102 -17.15 15.22 10.89
N GLU A 103 -17.41 15.95 9.81
CA GLU A 103 -16.43 16.28 8.74
C GLU A 103 -15.65 15.07 8.18
N ALA A 104 -16.32 13.92 8.13
CA ALA A 104 -15.77 12.62 7.72
C ALA A 104 -14.63 12.09 8.62
N LEU A 105 -14.59 12.49 9.90
CA LEU A 105 -13.70 11.95 10.92
C LEU A 105 -14.42 10.91 11.79
N TYR A 106 -13.67 9.91 12.25
CA TYR A 106 -14.19 8.83 13.08
C TYR A 106 -13.24 8.51 14.23
N LEU A 107 -13.76 8.13 15.38
CA LEU A 107 -13.00 7.49 16.45
C LEU A 107 -13.14 5.98 16.32
N THR A 108 -12.01 5.27 16.33
CA THR A 108 -11.97 3.80 16.31
C THR A 108 -11.21 3.29 17.53
N PRO A 109 -11.48 2.08 18.03
CA PRO A 109 -10.74 1.54 19.16
C PRO A 109 -9.24 1.42 18.83
N LEU A 110 -8.39 1.75 19.80
CA LEU A 110 -6.95 1.57 19.68
C LEU A 110 -6.65 0.07 19.44
N PRO A 111 -5.82 -0.30 18.46
CA PRO A 111 -5.47 -1.69 18.23
C PRO A 111 -4.74 -2.26 19.46
N SER A 112 -5.12 -3.46 19.89
CA SER A 112 -4.51 -4.16 21.05
C SER A 112 -3.00 -4.39 20.97
N SER A 113 -2.37 -4.18 19.80
CA SER A 113 -0.93 -4.23 19.61
C SER A 113 -0.18 -2.99 20.10
N VAL A 114 -0.90 -1.90 20.39
CA VAL A 114 -0.34 -0.66 20.96
C VAL A 114 -0.78 -0.65 22.42
N GLN A 115 0.14 -0.96 23.33
CA GLN A 115 -0.15 -0.84 24.77
C GLN A 115 -0.36 0.64 25.08
N PRO A 116 -1.51 1.04 25.65
CA PRO A 116 -1.61 2.38 26.20
C PRO A 116 -0.57 2.54 27.32
N PRO A 117 0.07 3.71 27.46
CA PRO A 117 1.01 3.93 28.55
C PRO A 117 0.32 3.62 29.89
N ALA A 118 1.06 3.07 30.86
CA ALA A 118 0.55 2.50 32.11
C ALA A 118 -0.29 3.49 32.99
N ALA A 119 -0.36 4.76 32.61
CA ALA A 119 -1.13 5.82 33.27
C ALA A 119 -2.28 6.42 32.42
N ALA A 120 -2.74 5.73 31.37
CA ALA A 120 -3.65 6.34 30.41
C ALA A 120 -5.13 6.29 30.87
N LYS A 121 -5.66 7.49 31.21
CA LYS A 121 -7.10 7.81 31.41
C LYS A 121 -7.95 7.28 30.25
N LEU A 122 -9.28 7.16 30.44
CA LEU A 122 -10.29 6.69 29.45
C LEU A 122 -10.10 7.14 27.98
N GLY A 123 -9.38 8.22 27.68
CA GLY A 123 -8.95 8.61 26.33
C GLY A 123 -7.93 7.68 25.66
N ALA A 124 -7.41 6.67 26.37
CA ALA A 124 -6.43 5.70 25.88
C ALA A 124 -6.98 4.65 24.92
N PHE A 125 -8.30 4.49 24.86
CA PHE A 125 -8.94 3.39 24.15
C PHE A 125 -9.36 3.75 22.73
N TRP A 126 -9.24 5.01 22.32
CA TRP A 126 -9.72 5.51 21.03
C TRP A 126 -8.60 6.20 20.26
N THR A 127 -8.51 5.90 18.96
CA THR A 127 -7.66 6.59 18.00
C THR A 127 -8.50 7.31 16.96
N LEU A 128 -8.02 8.46 16.52
CA LEU A 128 -8.63 9.18 15.40
C LEU A 128 -8.35 8.44 14.09
N ASN A 129 -9.39 8.24 13.29
CA ASN A 129 -9.33 7.63 11.98
C ASN A 129 -9.60 8.68 10.91
N VAL A 130 -8.57 8.94 10.10
CA VAL A 130 -8.55 9.91 9.01
C VAL A 130 -8.65 9.26 7.61
N ALA A 131 -9.15 8.02 7.52
CA ALA A 131 -9.18 7.27 6.27
C ALA A 131 -9.95 8.00 5.16
N LYS A 132 -10.99 8.77 5.47
CA LYS A 132 -11.72 9.55 4.46
C LYS A 132 -10.87 10.69 3.90
N GLN A 133 -10.05 11.33 4.72
CA GLN A 133 -9.13 12.39 4.32
C GLN A 133 -8.00 11.80 3.45
N GLU A 134 -7.52 10.60 3.78
CA GLU A 134 -6.61 9.84 2.90
C GLU A 134 -7.23 9.51 1.54
N GLN A 135 -8.50 9.10 1.52
CA GLN A 135 -9.21 8.84 0.25
C GLN A 135 -9.36 10.11 -0.59
N ARG A 136 -9.63 11.26 0.05
CA ARG A 136 -9.67 12.57 -0.63
C ARG A 136 -8.31 12.94 -1.19
N LEU A 137 -7.24 12.79 -0.40
CA LEU A 137 -5.87 13.01 -0.87
C LEU A 137 -5.51 12.11 -2.05
N LEU A 138 -5.84 10.82 -1.98
CA LEU A 138 -5.63 9.90 -3.10
C LEU A 138 -6.41 10.29 -4.35
N GLY A 139 -7.66 10.72 -4.19
CA GLY A 139 -8.48 11.23 -5.29
C GLY A 139 -7.84 12.44 -5.95
N TRP A 140 -7.44 13.41 -5.15
CA TRP A 140 -6.74 14.61 -5.60
C TRP A 140 -5.40 14.28 -6.28
N LEU A 141 -4.56 13.44 -5.67
CA LEU A 141 -3.27 13.01 -6.26
C LEU A 141 -3.46 12.35 -7.62
N ARG A 142 -4.50 11.53 -7.78
CA ARG A 142 -4.81 10.86 -9.05
C ARG A 142 -5.22 11.85 -10.14
N GLU A 143 -5.89 12.94 -9.78
CA GLU A 143 -6.26 14.00 -10.73
C GLU A 143 -5.06 14.84 -11.17
N GLN A 144 -4.01 14.90 -10.34
CA GLN A 144 -2.82 15.72 -10.59
C GLN A 144 -1.64 14.92 -11.16
N ALA A 145 -1.63 13.60 -11.00
CA ALA A 145 -0.55 12.73 -11.47
C ALA A 145 -0.72 12.34 -12.95
N PRO A 146 0.37 11.94 -13.63
CA PRO A 146 0.29 11.33 -14.96
C PRO A 146 -0.65 10.13 -15.01
N GLU A 147 -1.32 9.90 -16.16
CA GLU A 147 -2.26 8.79 -16.33
C GLU A 147 -1.61 7.42 -16.10
N ASP A 148 -0.33 7.29 -16.43
CA ASP A 148 0.48 6.08 -16.31
C ASP A 148 1.27 6.01 -14.99
N SER A 149 0.96 6.86 -14.01
CA SER A 149 1.83 7.03 -12.85
C SER A 149 2.11 5.75 -12.05
N CYS A 150 3.37 5.56 -11.66
CA CYS A 150 3.87 4.37 -10.96
C CYS A 150 3.67 4.36 -9.44
N HIS A 151 3.19 5.44 -8.82
CA HIS A 151 3.16 5.59 -7.35
C HIS A 151 2.47 4.44 -6.60
N LEU A 152 1.33 3.93 -7.11
CA LEU A 152 0.67 2.78 -6.50
C LEU A 152 1.42 1.46 -6.75
N LYS A 153 2.09 1.33 -7.91
CA LYS A 153 2.96 0.18 -8.20
C LYS A 153 4.14 0.15 -7.22
N CYS A 154 4.79 1.29 -6.97
CA CYS A 154 5.84 1.42 -5.95
C CYS A 154 5.36 0.94 -4.58
N LEU A 155 4.18 1.39 -4.14
CA LEU A 155 3.63 0.98 -2.84
C LEU A 155 3.33 -0.52 -2.76
N GLN A 156 2.83 -1.10 -3.85
CA GLN A 156 2.54 -2.54 -3.94
C GLN A 156 3.83 -3.36 -3.87
N ILE A 157 4.83 -2.99 -4.66
CA ILE A 157 6.13 -3.66 -4.65
C ILE A 157 6.79 -3.55 -3.28
N LEU A 158 6.80 -2.37 -2.67
CA LEU A 158 7.38 -2.16 -1.36
C LEU A 158 6.73 -3.01 -0.27
N LYS A 159 5.39 -3.16 -0.31
CA LYS A 159 4.69 -4.10 0.59
C LYS A 159 5.13 -5.53 0.35
N GLY A 160 5.25 -5.95 -0.91
CA GLY A 160 5.77 -7.26 -1.26
C GLY A 160 7.19 -7.49 -0.75
N LEU A 161 8.07 -6.50 -0.91
CA LEU A 161 9.44 -6.54 -0.38
C LEU A 161 9.45 -6.64 1.15
N ARG A 162 8.62 -5.85 1.84
CA ARG A 162 8.46 -5.97 3.30
C ARG A 162 7.99 -7.37 3.70
N ASP A 163 6.98 -7.91 3.01
CA ASP A 163 6.39 -9.21 3.36
C ASP A 163 7.36 -10.37 3.08
N LEU A 164 8.19 -10.27 2.05
CA LEU A 164 9.24 -11.24 1.75
C LEU A 164 10.43 -11.09 2.69
N GLY A 165 10.87 -9.86 2.95
CA GLY A 165 11.98 -9.54 3.85
C GLY A 165 11.72 -9.93 5.30
N GLY A 166 10.45 -9.95 5.73
CA GLY A 166 10.07 -10.35 7.09
C GLY A 166 10.01 -11.85 7.34
N ARG A 167 9.89 -12.69 6.29
CA ARG A 167 9.70 -14.15 6.41
C ARG A 167 10.94 -14.89 6.90
N SER A 168 12.12 -14.38 6.57
CA SER A 168 13.39 -15.00 6.94
C SER A 168 13.96 -14.49 8.26
N LEU A 169 13.24 -13.59 8.95
CA LEU A 169 13.70 -13.01 10.21
C LEU A 169 13.27 -13.87 11.40
N GLU A 170 14.20 -14.07 12.32
CA GLU A 170 13.93 -14.70 13.61
C GLU A 170 13.14 -13.75 14.54
N GLN A 171 12.46 -14.32 15.53
CA GLN A 171 11.85 -13.54 16.60
C GLN A 171 12.93 -12.97 17.56
N PRO A 172 12.76 -11.76 18.12
CA PRO A 172 11.59 -10.86 18.04
C PRO A 172 11.58 -9.93 16.81
N LEU A 173 12.63 -9.96 15.99
CA LEU A 173 12.85 -9.00 14.91
C LEU A 173 11.76 -9.07 13.83
N SER A 174 11.24 -10.27 13.50
CA SER A 174 10.13 -10.41 12.54
C SER A 174 8.86 -9.66 12.96
N THR A 175 8.53 -9.69 14.26
CA THR A 175 7.38 -8.96 14.81
C THR A 175 7.63 -7.46 14.75
N GLN A 176 8.81 -7.01 15.20
CA GLN A 176 9.20 -5.60 15.18
C GLN A 176 9.23 -5.05 13.75
N TRP A 177 9.76 -5.81 12.79
CA TRP A 177 9.75 -5.50 11.37
C TRP A 177 8.35 -5.21 10.83
N SER A 178 7.41 -6.10 11.15
CA SER A 178 6.02 -5.99 10.68
C SER A 178 5.26 -4.85 11.35
N GLN A 179 5.58 -4.56 12.61
CA GLN A 179 5.00 -3.44 13.38
C GLN A 179 5.52 -2.08 12.91
N VAL A 180 6.85 -1.94 12.78
CA VAL A 180 7.50 -0.70 12.32
C VAL A 180 7.10 -0.44 10.86
N LEU A 181 7.28 -1.40 9.95
CA LEU A 181 6.94 -1.24 8.54
C LEU A 181 5.46 -1.56 8.25
N SER A 182 4.57 -1.06 9.12
CA SER A 182 3.14 -1.21 8.91
C SER A 182 2.70 -0.65 7.55
N SER A 183 1.62 -1.20 6.99
CA SER A 183 1.05 -0.68 5.73
C SER A 183 0.68 0.80 5.82
N TYR A 184 0.38 1.29 7.03
CA TYR A 184 0.10 2.70 7.29
C TYR A 184 1.37 3.56 7.16
N LEU A 185 2.50 3.09 7.72
CA LEU A 185 3.78 3.77 7.66
C LEU A 185 4.29 3.88 6.22
N LEU A 186 4.25 2.78 5.46
CA LEU A 186 4.65 2.76 4.05
C LEU A 186 3.83 3.73 3.19
N LYS A 187 2.51 3.75 3.40
CA LYS A 187 1.61 4.66 2.68
C LYS A 187 1.86 6.12 3.06
N THR A 188 2.12 6.39 4.34
CA THR A 188 2.44 7.75 4.82
C THR A 188 3.73 8.27 4.21
N ALA A 189 4.77 7.43 4.11
CA ALA A 189 6.02 7.78 3.45
C ALA A 189 5.82 8.11 1.96
N LEU A 190 5.03 7.31 1.25
CA LEU A 190 4.68 7.60 -0.15
C LEU A 190 3.99 8.96 -0.29
N PHE A 191 3.00 9.26 0.56
CA PHE A 191 2.32 10.56 0.49
C PHE A 191 3.27 11.73 0.76
N TRP A 192 4.19 11.60 1.72
CA TRP A 192 5.20 12.62 1.96
C TRP A 192 6.08 12.88 0.74
N LEU A 193 6.50 11.83 0.02
CA LEU A 193 7.29 12.00 -1.19
C LEU A 193 6.48 12.62 -2.33
N LEU A 194 5.24 12.17 -2.54
CA LEU A 194 4.35 12.74 -3.57
C LEU A 194 4.07 14.22 -3.35
N LEU A 195 4.01 14.68 -2.09
CA LEU A 195 3.76 16.07 -1.75
C LEU A 195 5.01 16.96 -1.76
N ARG A 196 6.22 16.36 -1.73
CA ARG A 196 7.49 17.11 -1.72
C ARG A 196 8.02 17.45 -3.12
N GLY A 197 7.63 16.69 -4.14
CA GLY A 197 8.17 16.81 -5.49
C GLY A 197 7.08 16.94 -6.55
N PRO A 198 7.47 17.20 -7.81
CA PRO A 198 6.53 17.27 -8.92
C PRO A 198 5.92 15.89 -9.19
N LEU A 199 4.60 15.83 -9.32
CA LEU A 199 3.88 14.57 -9.61
C LEU A 199 4.21 14.00 -11.00
N ALA A 200 4.64 14.84 -11.95
CA ALA A 200 5.18 14.41 -13.23
C ALA A 200 6.39 13.47 -13.09
N ALA A 201 7.17 13.59 -12.02
CA ALA A 201 8.32 12.70 -11.81
C ALA A 201 7.93 11.26 -11.39
N TRP A 202 6.64 10.93 -11.39
CA TRP A 202 6.09 9.61 -11.09
C TRP A 202 5.53 8.89 -12.30
N GLU A 203 5.94 9.24 -13.52
CA GLU A 203 5.66 8.46 -14.74
C GLU A 203 6.14 7.00 -14.62
N ASP A 204 5.57 6.09 -15.42
CA ASP A 204 5.85 4.66 -15.28
C ASP A 204 7.31 4.30 -15.57
N GLN A 205 7.95 5.06 -16.47
CA GLN A 205 9.33 4.86 -16.86
C GLN A 205 10.33 5.01 -15.69
N PHE A 206 9.98 5.78 -14.66
CA PHE A 206 10.81 6.02 -13.48
C PHE A 206 10.46 5.12 -12.29
N LEU A 207 9.77 3.99 -12.52
CA LEU A 207 9.29 3.10 -11.46
C LEU A 207 10.39 2.67 -10.48
N VAL A 208 11.59 2.34 -10.99
CA VAL A 208 12.69 1.81 -10.18
C VAL A 208 13.29 2.92 -9.32
N GLU A 209 13.52 4.08 -9.92
CA GLU A 209 14.04 5.29 -9.29
C GLU A 209 13.08 5.77 -8.19
N ARG A 210 11.77 5.83 -8.47
CA ARG A 210 10.75 6.20 -7.49
C ARG A 210 10.60 5.21 -6.35
N LEU A 211 10.79 3.92 -6.64
CA LEU A 211 10.80 2.90 -5.61
C LEU A 211 12.06 3.01 -4.72
N GLU A 212 13.21 3.30 -5.32
CA GLU A 212 14.45 3.58 -4.59
C GLU A 212 14.30 4.79 -3.67
N ASP A 213 13.79 5.91 -4.18
CA ASP A 213 13.53 7.12 -3.40
C ASP A 213 12.63 6.83 -2.21
N LEU A 214 11.59 6.00 -2.40
CA LEU A 214 10.68 5.60 -1.34
C LEU A 214 11.36 4.74 -0.27
N VAL A 215 12.22 3.80 -0.68
CA VAL A 215 13.01 2.98 0.26
C VAL A 215 14.00 3.86 1.02
N LEU A 216 14.76 4.71 0.34
CA LEU A 216 15.76 5.58 0.96
C LEU A 216 15.12 6.59 1.91
N PHE A 217 13.98 7.17 1.53
CA PHE A 217 13.21 8.06 2.40
C PHE A 217 12.75 7.35 3.69
N LEU A 218 12.32 6.08 3.59
CA LEU A 218 11.96 5.28 4.76
C LEU A 218 13.17 4.97 5.63
N VAL A 219 14.28 4.54 5.05
CA VAL A 219 15.53 4.26 5.77
C VAL A 219 16.00 5.51 6.51
N GLU A 220 16.02 6.67 5.84
CA GLU A 220 16.39 7.94 6.44
C GLU A 220 15.42 8.33 7.58
N GLY A 221 14.11 8.17 7.38
CA GLY A 221 13.09 8.44 8.39
C GLY A 221 13.24 7.57 9.64
N LEU A 222 13.59 6.29 9.47
CA LEU A 222 13.86 5.35 10.56
C LEU A 222 15.13 5.74 11.33
N GLN A 223 16.23 6.02 10.64
CA GLN A 223 17.50 6.44 11.25
C GLN A 223 17.37 7.77 11.99
N ARG A 224 16.60 8.72 11.42
CA ARG A 224 16.27 10.00 12.07
C ARG A 224 15.16 9.88 13.11
N ARG A 225 14.56 8.69 13.26
CA ARG A 225 13.47 8.37 14.21
C ARG A 225 12.28 9.30 14.03
N ARG A 226 12.04 9.72 12.80
CA ARG A 226 11.13 10.80 12.47
C ARG A 226 10.37 10.51 11.18
N LEU A 227 9.08 10.21 11.34
CA LEU A 227 8.11 10.23 10.26
C LEU A 227 6.80 10.80 10.79
N MET A 228 6.47 12.02 10.39
CA MET A 228 5.27 12.69 10.88
C MET A 228 4.01 12.08 10.26
N HIS A 229 2.95 11.99 11.07
CA HIS A 229 1.61 11.70 10.59
C HIS A 229 1.19 12.78 9.60
N LEU A 230 0.68 12.36 8.44
CA LEU A 230 0.49 13.28 7.33
C LEU A 230 -0.56 14.38 7.59
N PHE A 231 -1.67 14.04 8.24
CA PHE A 231 -2.81 14.95 8.39
C PHE A 231 -2.86 15.75 9.70
N LEU A 232 -2.05 15.40 10.69
CA LEU A 232 -2.14 16.01 12.03
C LEU A 232 -1.11 17.13 12.13
N GLY A 233 -1.59 18.37 12.22
CA GLY A 233 -0.73 19.55 12.37
C GLY A 233 0.19 19.82 11.18
N ASN A 234 -0.13 19.28 9.99
CA ASN A 234 0.70 19.44 8.81
C ASN A 234 0.21 20.62 7.95
N PRO A 235 0.92 21.76 7.93
CA PRO A 235 0.54 22.92 7.12
C PRO A 235 0.84 22.74 5.63
N ALA A 236 1.64 21.74 5.24
CA ALA A 236 2.08 21.54 3.86
C ALA A 236 1.07 20.78 2.98
N LEU A 237 -0.13 20.50 3.49
CA LEU A 237 -1.17 19.82 2.72
C LEU A 237 -1.91 20.79 1.78
N PRO A 238 -2.27 20.36 0.56
CA PRO A 238 -3.00 21.21 -0.38
C PRO A 238 -4.31 21.74 0.19
N GLU A 239 -4.57 23.04 0.02
CA GLU A 239 -5.80 23.69 0.49
C GLU A 239 -7.07 23.08 -0.12
N ALA A 240 -6.95 22.54 -1.34
CA ALA A 240 -8.02 21.83 -2.05
C ALA A 240 -8.64 20.67 -1.25
N LEU A 241 -7.90 20.09 -0.30
CA LEU A 241 -8.39 18.98 0.54
C LEU A 241 -9.40 19.40 1.60
N SER A 242 -9.61 20.71 1.81
CA SER A 242 -10.56 21.28 2.78
C SER A 242 -10.51 20.57 4.14
N LEU A 243 -9.32 20.55 4.74
CA LEU A 243 -9.09 19.80 5.97
C LEU A 243 -9.88 20.38 7.17
N PRO A 244 -10.52 19.50 7.97
CA PRO A 244 -11.13 19.84 9.27
C PRO A 244 -10.20 20.65 10.18
N LYS A 245 -10.76 21.64 10.91
CA LYS A 245 -9.99 22.46 11.86
C LYS A 245 -9.25 21.64 12.91
N ILE A 246 -9.91 20.61 13.44
CA ILE A 246 -9.32 19.69 14.43
C ILE A 246 -8.05 19.00 13.95
N LEU A 247 -7.91 18.75 12.64
CA LEU A 247 -6.69 18.17 12.07
C LEU A 247 -5.59 19.21 11.89
N LYS A 248 -5.97 20.45 11.52
CA LYS A 248 -5.04 21.57 11.31
C LYS A 248 -4.43 22.06 12.63
N GLU A 249 -5.25 22.13 13.68
CA GLU A 249 -4.86 22.64 15.01
C GLU A 249 -4.21 21.56 15.91
N ALA A 250 -4.26 20.28 15.49
CA ALA A 250 -3.60 19.21 16.22
C ALA A 250 -2.08 19.39 16.25
N PRO A 251 -1.39 18.97 17.33
CA PRO A 251 0.06 18.91 17.33
C PRO A 251 0.55 17.89 16.30
N MET A 252 1.75 18.12 15.74
CA MET A 252 2.40 17.14 14.88
C MET A 252 2.67 15.85 15.67
N VAL A 253 2.29 14.72 15.08
CA VAL A 253 2.46 13.40 15.70
C VAL A 253 3.54 12.63 14.96
N ASN A 254 4.55 12.13 15.68
CA ASN A 254 5.56 11.24 15.11
C ASN A 254 5.11 9.79 15.17
N LEU A 255 4.99 9.13 14.02
CA LEU A 255 4.59 7.72 13.93
C LEU A 255 5.64 6.75 14.47
N LEU A 256 6.88 7.22 14.63
CA LEU A 256 8.01 6.42 15.12
C LEU A 256 8.30 6.62 16.60
N ALA A 257 7.51 7.45 17.31
CA ALA A 257 7.79 7.82 18.71
C ALA A 257 7.76 6.64 19.69
N ASP A 258 6.93 5.64 19.42
CA ASP A 258 6.72 4.50 20.34
C ASP A 258 7.76 3.38 20.16
N PHE A 259 8.69 3.51 19.20
CA PHE A 259 9.71 2.51 18.93
C PHE A 259 11.06 2.94 19.49
N ASP A 260 11.78 1.98 20.10
CA ASP A 260 13.13 2.22 20.55
C ASP A 260 14.10 2.37 19.37
N GLY A 261 15.13 3.16 19.61
CA GLY A 261 16.17 3.45 18.63
C GLY A 261 16.84 2.26 17.98
N PRO A 262 17.45 1.36 18.78
CA PRO A 262 18.11 0.16 18.26
C PRO A 262 17.21 -0.68 17.36
N THR A 263 15.92 -0.82 17.69
CA THR A 263 14.95 -1.50 16.82
C THR A 263 14.79 -0.77 15.48
N LEU A 264 14.61 0.56 15.50
CA LEU A 264 14.49 1.35 14.26
C LEU A 264 15.75 1.24 13.38
N ASP A 265 16.94 1.28 13.99
CA ASP A 265 18.21 1.17 13.26
C ASP A 265 18.38 -0.22 12.61
N ARG A 266 17.99 -1.29 13.32
CA ARG A 266 17.98 -2.66 12.78
C ARG A 266 16.99 -2.82 11.63
N VAL A 267 15.77 -2.28 11.78
CA VAL A 267 14.75 -2.31 10.72
C VAL A 267 15.22 -1.51 9.50
N ALA A 268 15.86 -0.36 9.71
CA ALA A 268 16.42 0.45 8.61
C ALA A 268 17.51 -0.31 7.85
N ALA A 269 18.45 -0.94 8.56
CA ALA A 269 19.50 -1.76 7.95
C ALA A 269 18.92 -2.95 7.17
N GLN A 270 17.94 -3.65 7.76
CA GLN A 270 17.28 -4.78 7.12
C GLN A 270 16.48 -4.36 5.87
N LEU A 271 15.83 -3.18 5.89
CA LEU A 271 15.12 -2.65 4.73
C LEU A 271 16.08 -2.33 3.59
N LEU A 272 17.22 -1.73 3.90
CA LEU A 272 18.25 -1.43 2.92
C LEU A 272 18.87 -2.71 2.33
N ASP A 273 19.14 -3.72 3.14
CA ASP A 273 19.64 -5.01 2.66
C ASP A 273 18.62 -5.73 1.78
N THR A 274 17.34 -5.76 2.22
CA THR A 274 16.24 -6.33 1.43
C THR A 274 16.10 -5.63 0.08
N TRP A 275 16.27 -4.31 0.02
CA TRP A 275 16.28 -3.55 -1.23
C TRP A 275 17.45 -3.92 -2.14
N LYS A 276 18.68 -3.98 -1.60
CA LYS A 276 19.87 -4.39 -2.36
C LYS A 276 19.73 -5.80 -2.95
N GLN A 277 19.02 -6.67 -2.24
CA GLN A 277 18.76 -8.05 -2.67
C GLN A 277 17.49 -8.17 -3.54
N ALA A 278 16.68 -7.11 -3.67
CA ALA A 278 15.40 -7.14 -4.36
C ALA A 278 15.49 -7.75 -5.78
N PRO A 279 16.47 -7.40 -6.64
CA PRO A 279 16.56 -8.00 -7.98
C PRO A 279 16.68 -9.54 -7.96
N LYS A 280 17.37 -10.10 -6.95
CA LYS A 280 17.53 -11.55 -6.77
C LYS A 280 16.26 -12.18 -6.23
N VAL A 281 15.67 -11.56 -5.21
CA VAL A 281 14.41 -12.02 -4.60
C VAL A 281 13.29 -12.06 -5.64
N ILE A 282 13.13 -10.99 -6.42
CA ILE A 282 12.14 -10.91 -7.49
C ILE A 282 12.41 -11.98 -8.55
N GLY A 283 13.66 -12.16 -8.96
CA GLY A 283 14.08 -13.18 -9.92
C GLY A 283 13.67 -14.61 -9.49
N MET A 284 13.91 -14.97 -8.22
CA MET A 284 13.58 -16.28 -7.67
C MET A 284 12.07 -16.58 -7.67
N TYR A 285 11.24 -15.57 -7.39
CA TYR A 285 9.77 -15.72 -7.39
C TYR A 285 9.13 -15.50 -8.78
N SER A 286 9.89 -15.01 -9.77
CA SER A 286 9.49 -14.92 -11.19
C SER A 286 9.89 -16.13 -12.05
N GLY A 287 10.63 -17.09 -11.49
CA GLY A 287 11.20 -18.23 -12.22
C GLY A 287 10.18 -19.30 -12.63
N HIS A 288 9.88 -19.35 -13.94
CA HIS A 288 9.46 -20.51 -14.74
C HIS A 288 8.81 -21.72 -14.02
N ARG A 289 7.54 -21.64 -13.61
CA ARG A 289 6.70 -22.83 -13.31
C ARG A 289 5.39 -22.93 -14.11
N TYR A 290 5.24 -22.17 -15.20
CA TYR A 290 4.05 -22.26 -16.06
C TYR A 290 4.33 -22.57 -17.54
N TRP A 291 5.56 -22.88 -17.91
CA TRP A 291 5.84 -23.45 -19.24
C TRP A 291 5.87 -24.98 -19.15
N ARG A 292 4.71 -25.59 -18.82
CA ARG A 292 4.47 -26.97 -19.30
C ARG A 292 4.18 -26.83 -20.79
N LYS A 293 5.21 -27.07 -21.60
CA LYS A 293 5.04 -27.23 -23.05
C LYS A 293 3.99 -28.32 -23.26
N HIS A 294 2.87 -27.96 -23.88
CA HIS A 294 2.01 -28.98 -24.49
C HIS A 294 2.81 -29.61 -25.63
N PRO A 295 2.99 -30.95 -25.66
CA PRO A 295 3.50 -31.61 -26.84
C PRO A 295 2.45 -31.49 -27.95
N VAL A 296 2.93 -31.09 -29.13
CA VAL A 296 2.20 -31.16 -30.41
C VAL A 296 2.00 -32.62 -30.79
#